data_AF-A0A537SJW2-F1
#
_entry.id   AF-A0A537SJW2-F1
#
_cell.length_a   1.000
_cell.length_b   1.000
_cell.length_c   1.000
_cell.angle_alpha   90.00
_cell.angle_beta   90.00
_cell.angle_gamma   90.00
#
_symmetry.space_group_name_H-M   'P 1'
#
loop_
_entity.id
_entity.type
_entity.pdbx_description
1 polymer ?
#
loop_
_entity_poly.entity_id
_entity_poly.type
_entity_poly.pdbx_seq_one_letter_code
_entity_poly.pdbx_strand_id
1 'polypeptide(L)'
;MAARAGAVYAAMVDDNDDAAEGFADRISGADIGLPALVDKLDGFRLRVPAMVALFTGMRLGEILALRWKRVDLEAKEIRVREALEQTKTHGTRFKPAKTRAGRRDITLPDVLIEALWEHRRAALELRMQLGAGR
;
A
#
# COMPACT_ATOMS: atom_id res chain seq x y z
N MET A 1 -4.76 -0.88 30.13
CA MET A 1 -3.86 -1.35 29.05
C MET A 1 -4.22 -0.83 27.65
N ALA A 2 -5.48 -0.47 27.35
CA ALA A 2 -5.88 0.09 26.05
C ALA A 2 -5.31 1.50 25.74
N ALA A 3 -4.99 2.30 26.77
CA ALA A 3 -4.52 3.69 26.61
C ALA A 3 -3.14 3.83 25.94
N ARG A 4 -2.25 2.83 26.05
CA ARG A 4 -0.92 2.88 25.41
C ARG A 4 -0.96 2.56 23.92
N ALA A 5 -1.83 1.65 23.48
CA ALA A 5 -2.02 1.36 22.06
C ALA A 5 -2.67 2.55 21.31
N GLY A 6 -3.61 3.25 21.97
CA GLY A 6 -4.20 4.48 21.45
C GLY A 6 -3.18 5.62 21.30
N ALA A 7 -2.23 5.76 22.24
CA ALA A 7 -1.18 6.78 22.17
C ALA A 7 -0.12 6.50 21.09
N VAL A 8 0.24 5.24 20.84
CA VAL A 8 1.16 4.87 19.75
C VAL A 8 0.48 5.02 18.39
N TYR A 9 -0.81 4.67 18.27
CA TYR A 9 -1.56 4.91 17.04
C TYR A 9 -1.79 6.40 16.80
N ALA A 10 -2.13 7.19 17.83
CA ALA A 10 -2.22 8.64 17.73
C ALA A 10 -0.87 9.25 17.33
N ALA A 11 0.24 8.95 18.03
CA ALA A 11 1.57 9.49 17.69
C ALA A 11 2.08 9.13 16.27
N MET A 12 1.49 8.13 15.62
CA MET A 12 1.86 7.68 14.27
C MET A 12 0.80 7.99 13.22
N VAL A 13 -0.41 8.38 13.61
CA VAL A 13 -1.49 8.90 12.75
C VAL A 13 -1.46 10.43 12.70
N ASP A 14 -0.98 11.07 13.75
CA ASP A 14 -1.16 12.50 14.02
C ASP A 14 0.03 13.37 13.59
N ASP A 15 0.55 13.13 12.38
CA ASP A 15 1.55 14.04 11.79
C ASP A 15 1.55 14.00 10.26
N ASN A 16 0.36 13.96 9.63
CA ASN A 16 0.26 14.13 8.18
C ASN A 16 -1.14 14.47 7.62
N ASP A 17 -2.05 15.05 8.42
CA ASP A 17 -3.19 15.76 7.81
C ASP A 17 -2.71 17.00 7.01
N ASP A 18 -1.47 17.48 7.27
CA ASP A 18 -0.79 18.53 6.51
C ASP A 18 -0.02 18.02 5.26
N ALA A 19 0.10 16.70 5.01
CA ALA A 19 0.80 16.18 3.83
C ALA A 19 0.03 16.38 2.52
N ALA A 20 -1.29 16.52 2.57
CA ALA A 20 -2.10 16.68 1.37
C ALA A 20 -1.77 18.00 0.64
N GLU A 21 -1.51 19.08 1.39
CA GLU A 21 -1.08 20.37 0.83
C GLU A 21 0.34 20.29 0.24
N GLY A 22 1.21 19.43 0.78
CA GLY A 22 2.58 19.24 0.28
C GLY A 22 2.76 18.18 -0.82
N PHE A 23 1.82 17.24 -1.01
CA PHE A 23 1.97 16.15 -1.99
C PHE A 23 1.92 16.66 -3.43
N ALA A 24 0.94 17.53 -3.73
CA ALA A 24 0.83 18.14 -5.05
C ALA A 24 2.05 19.01 -5.37
N ASP A 25 2.56 19.75 -4.39
CA ASP A 25 3.74 20.60 -4.53
C ASP A 25 5.03 19.77 -4.73
N ARG A 26 5.24 18.73 -3.92
CA ARG A 26 6.40 17.81 -4.06
C ARG A 26 6.44 17.09 -5.40
N ILE A 27 5.29 16.79 -5.98
CA ILE A 27 5.16 16.04 -7.25
C ILE A 27 4.85 17.00 -8.42
N SER A 28 4.82 18.31 -8.19
CA SER A 28 4.75 19.29 -9.26
C SER A 28 6.08 19.32 -10.04
N GLY A 29 6.00 19.33 -11.36
CA GLY A 29 7.14 19.28 -12.29
C GLY A 29 6.78 18.52 -13.57
N ALA A 30 6.99 19.15 -14.73
CA ALA A 30 6.49 18.65 -16.01
C ALA A 30 7.27 17.45 -16.61
N ASP A 31 8.37 17.00 -15.99
CA ASP A 31 9.15 15.84 -16.44
C ASP A 31 9.77 15.10 -15.25
N ILE A 32 8.96 14.31 -14.54
CA ILE A 32 9.45 13.47 -13.44
C ILE A 32 9.69 12.08 -14.01
N GLY A 33 10.96 11.73 -14.23
CA GLY A 33 11.36 10.36 -14.54
C GLY A 33 10.98 9.40 -13.39
N LEU A 34 10.85 8.12 -13.72
CA LEU A 34 10.46 7.08 -12.76
C LEU A 34 11.31 7.07 -11.46
N PRO A 35 12.66 7.22 -11.51
CA PRO A 35 13.46 7.27 -10.28
C PRO A 35 13.11 8.46 -9.39
N ALA A 36 13.02 9.67 -9.98
CA ALA A 36 12.70 10.88 -9.24
C ALA A 36 11.30 10.83 -8.62
N LEU A 37 10.35 10.13 -9.25
CA LEU A 37 9.03 9.92 -8.68
C LEU A 37 9.07 8.98 -7.47
N VAL A 38 9.85 7.89 -7.52
CA VAL A 38 10.01 6.97 -6.40
C VAL A 38 10.63 7.68 -5.20
N ASP A 39 11.68 8.46 -5.41
CA ASP A 39 12.34 9.23 -4.35
C ASP A 39 11.38 10.26 -3.71
N LYS A 40 10.56 10.92 -4.53
CA LYS A 40 9.54 11.87 -4.05
C LYS A 40 8.43 11.21 -3.24
N LEU A 41 8.20 9.90 -3.39
CA LEU A 41 7.21 9.16 -2.61
C LEU A 41 7.73 8.77 -1.22
N ASP A 42 9.02 8.96 -0.92
CA ASP A 42 9.57 8.63 0.39
C ASP A 42 8.95 9.47 1.52
N GLY A 43 8.69 8.80 2.65
CA GLY A 43 8.02 9.38 3.82
C GLY A 43 6.49 9.50 3.69
N PHE A 44 5.90 9.29 2.51
CA PHE A 44 4.45 9.27 2.38
C PHE A 44 3.86 7.92 2.78
N ARG A 45 2.73 7.95 3.52
CA ARG A 45 1.96 6.73 3.85
C ARG A 45 1.56 5.92 2.63
N LEU A 46 1.31 6.60 1.51
CA LEU A 46 0.87 6.00 0.26
C LEU A 46 2.02 5.55 -0.66
N ARG A 47 3.29 5.64 -0.23
CA ARG A 47 4.46 5.23 -1.02
C ARG A 47 4.28 3.85 -1.63
N VAL A 48 4.05 2.83 -0.80
CA VAL A 48 3.99 1.43 -1.24
C VAL A 48 2.77 1.17 -2.14
N PRO A 49 1.53 1.59 -1.78
CA PRO A 49 0.40 1.52 -2.71
C PRO A 49 0.65 2.22 -4.05
N ALA A 50 1.30 3.39 -4.04
CA ALA A 50 1.63 4.13 -5.26
C ALA A 50 2.67 3.39 -6.12
N MET A 51 3.74 2.86 -5.50
CA MET A 51 4.73 2.04 -6.20
C MET A 51 4.10 0.77 -6.78
N VAL A 52 3.22 0.09 -6.04
CA VAL A 52 2.47 -1.06 -6.58
C VAL A 52 1.67 -0.64 -7.80
N ALA A 53 0.94 0.47 -7.76
CA ALA A 53 0.20 0.97 -8.91
C ALA A 53 1.10 1.22 -10.12
N LEU A 54 2.24 1.88 -9.87
CA LEU A 54 3.21 2.30 -10.88
C LEU A 54 3.88 1.13 -11.60
N PHE A 55 4.30 0.10 -10.85
CA PHE A 55 5.03 -1.04 -11.42
C PHE A 55 4.14 -2.17 -11.92
N THR A 56 2.91 -2.31 -11.41
CA THR A 56 2.03 -3.44 -11.76
C THR A 56 0.83 -3.05 -12.63
N GLY A 57 0.50 -1.75 -12.71
CA GLY A 57 -0.70 -1.28 -13.38
C GLY A 57 -1.99 -1.86 -12.78
N MET A 58 -1.97 -2.26 -11.50
CA MET A 58 -3.16 -2.68 -10.77
C MET A 58 -4.12 -1.50 -10.58
N ARG A 59 -5.42 -1.79 -10.64
CA ARG A 59 -6.45 -0.77 -10.36
C ARG A 59 -6.49 -0.49 -8.86
N LEU A 60 -6.88 0.72 -8.47
CA LEU A 60 -6.96 1.12 -7.05
C LEU A 60 -7.76 0.11 -6.20
N GLY A 61 -8.90 -0.37 -6.69
CA GLY A 61 -9.68 -1.40 -5.97
C GLY A 61 -8.93 -2.72 -5.76
N GLU A 62 -8.07 -3.13 -6.70
CA GLU A 62 -7.24 -4.34 -6.57
C GLU A 62 -6.12 -4.12 -5.53
N ILE A 63 -5.51 -2.94 -5.52
CA ILE A 63 -4.46 -2.56 -4.56
C ILE A 63 -5.04 -2.51 -3.15
N LEU A 64 -6.20 -1.89 -2.97
CA LEU A 64 -6.90 -1.80 -1.68
C LEU A 64 -7.41 -3.17 -1.18
N ALA A 65 -7.54 -4.16 -2.06
CA ALA A 65 -7.89 -5.53 -1.70
C ALA A 65 -6.69 -6.48 -1.57
N LEU A 66 -5.47 -5.98 -1.78
CA LEU A 66 -4.27 -6.79 -1.72
C LEU A 66 -4.01 -7.25 -0.29
N ARG A 67 -3.68 -8.54 -0.13
CA ARG A 67 -3.38 -9.16 1.16
C ARG A 67 -1.99 -9.77 1.11
N TRP A 68 -1.27 -9.76 2.24
CA TRP A 68 0.07 -10.37 2.35
C TRP A 68 0.14 -11.81 1.87
N LYS A 69 -0.92 -12.63 2.09
CA LYS A 69 -0.98 -14.02 1.57
C LYS A 69 -0.97 -14.14 0.03
N ARG A 70 -1.16 -13.02 -0.68
CA ARG A 70 -1.16 -12.92 -2.15
C ARG A 70 0.10 -12.25 -2.68
N VAL A 71 1.02 -11.87 -1.82
CA VAL A 71 2.33 -11.30 -2.17
C VAL A 71 3.39 -12.34 -1.79
N ASP A 72 4.08 -12.86 -2.79
CA ASP A 72 5.23 -13.73 -2.61
C ASP A 72 6.50 -12.91 -2.86
N LEU A 73 7.17 -12.51 -1.78
CA LEU A 73 8.36 -11.67 -1.87
C LEU A 73 9.60 -12.46 -2.33
N GLU A 74 9.61 -13.77 -2.14
CA GLU A 74 10.71 -14.65 -2.55
C GLU A 74 10.59 -14.98 -4.03
N ALA A 75 9.40 -15.37 -4.48
CA ALA A 75 9.10 -15.59 -5.90
C ALA A 75 8.92 -14.30 -6.71
N LYS A 76 8.98 -13.14 -6.04
CA LYS A 76 8.78 -11.80 -6.60
C LYS A 76 7.48 -11.67 -7.40
N GLU A 77 6.37 -12.10 -6.80
CA GLU A 77 5.07 -12.19 -7.49
C GLU A 77 3.91 -11.63 -6.65
N ILE A 78 3.01 -10.88 -7.29
CA ILE A 78 1.69 -10.53 -6.75
C ILE A 78 0.59 -11.29 -7.49
N ARG A 79 -0.29 -11.95 -6.73
CA ARG A 79 -1.45 -12.66 -7.25
C ARG A 79 -2.71 -11.82 -7.09
N VAL A 80 -3.19 -11.23 -8.18
CA VAL A 80 -4.42 -10.43 -8.20
C VAL A 80 -5.62 -11.38 -8.20
N ARG A 81 -6.43 -11.32 -7.13
CA ARG A 81 -7.56 -12.24 -6.91
C ARG A 81 -8.85 -11.56 -6.46
N GLU A 82 -8.75 -10.39 -5.82
CA GLU A 82 -9.86 -9.67 -5.21
C GLU A 82 -9.75 -8.18 -5.57
N ALA A 83 -10.87 -7.47 -5.52
CA ALA A 83 -10.94 -6.02 -5.65
C ALA A 83 -11.95 -5.45 -4.65
N LEU A 84 -11.63 -4.30 -4.06
CA LEU A 84 -12.53 -3.50 -3.24
C LEU A 84 -13.42 -2.67 -4.17
N GLU A 85 -14.71 -2.65 -3.90
CA GLU A 85 -15.65 -1.73 -4.55
C GLU A 85 -16.53 -1.06 -3.50
N GLN A 86 -16.86 0.20 -3.76
CA GLN A 86 -17.79 0.98 -2.96
C GLN A 86 -18.99 1.33 -3.84
N THR A 87 -20.18 0.92 -3.41
CA THR A 87 -21.43 1.18 -4.15
C THR A 87 -22.47 1.78 -3.21
N LYS A 88 -23.36 2.62 -3.74
CA LYS A 88 -24.46 3.21 -2.95
C LYS A 88 -25.36 2.13 -2.34
N THR A 89 -25.58 1.03 -3.05
CA THR A 89 -26.53 -0.02 -2.66
C THR A 89 -25.95 -1.05 -1.68
N HIS A 90 -24.65 -1.38 -1.78
CA HIS A 90 -24.05 -2.46 -0.99
C HIS A 90 -22.89 -1.99 -0.09
N GLY A 91 -22.67 -0.69 0.01
CA GLY A 91 -21.53 -0.13 0.73
C GLY A 91 -20.19 -0.58 0.17
N THR A 92 -19.18 -0.65 1.04
CA THR A 92 -17.83 -1.12 0.73
C THR A 92 -17.76 -2.64 0.86
N ARG A 93 -17.40 -3.33 -0.23
CA ARG A 93 -17.26 -4.79 -0.22
C ARG A 93 -16.07 -5.27 -1.05
N PHE A 94 -15.54 -6.43 -0.68
CA PHE A 94 -14.59 -7.17 -1.50
C PHE A 94 -15.35 -8.04 -2.48
N LYS A 95 -14.95 -8.00 -3.75
CA LYS A 95 -15.42 -8.92 -4.78
C LYS A 95 -14.26 -9.76 -5.31
N PRO A 96 -14.50 -11.00 -5.75
CA PRO A 96 -13.51 -11.71 -6.55
C PRO A 96 -13.27 -10.96 -7.86
N ALA A 97 -12.07 -11.10 -8.43
CA ALA A 97 -11.81 -10.67 -9.79
C ALA A 97 -12.84 -11.36 -10.73
N LYS A 98 -13.68 -10.54 -11.37
CA LYS A 98 -14.91 -10.96 -12.06
C LYS A 98 -14.67 -11.95 -13.20
N THR A 99 -13.47 -11.96 -13.79
CA THR A 99 -13.15 -12.77 -14.98
C THR A 99 -11.80 -13.47 -14.83
N ARG A 100 -11.57 -14.53 -15.62
CA ARG A 100 -10.27 -15.21 -15.72
C ARG A 100 -9.16 -14.24 -16.13
N ALA A 101 -9.46 -13.26 -16.99
CA ALA A 101 -8.54 -12.18 -17.37
C ALA A 101 -8.21 -11.22 -16.22
N GLY A 102 -9.09 -11.07 -15.22
CA GLY A 102 -8.82 -10.29 -14.01
C GLY A 102 -7.99 -11.02 -12.96
N ARG A 103 -7.84 -12.35 -13.09
CA ARG A 103 -6.95 -13.15 -12.23
C ARG A 103 -5.60 -13.29 -12.92
N ARG A 104 -4.66 -12.44 -12.54
CA ARG A 104 -3.31 -12.43 -13.07
C ARG A 104 -2.28 -12.49 -11.96
N ASP A 105 -1.15 -13.05 -12.32
CA ASP A 105 0.04 -13.12 -11.48
C ASP A 105 1.07 -12.20 -12.11
N ILE A 106 1.60 -11.26 -11.33
CA ILE A 106 2.43 -10.16 -11.81
C ILE A 106 3.79 -10.29 -11.16
N THR A 107 4.82 -10.50 -11.98
CA THR A 107 6.22 -10.47 -11.54
C THR A 107 6.63 -9.04 -11.19
N LEU A 108 7.34 -8.88 -10.08
CA LEU A 108 7.71 -7.59 -9.52
C LEU A 108 9.19 -7.29 -9.76
N PRO A 109 9.55 -6.02 -10.04
CA PRO A 109 10.94 -5.59 -10.06
C PRO A 109 11.52 -5.49 -8.64
N ASP A 110 12.83 -5.61 -8.53
CA ASP A 110 13.56 -5.64 -7.24
C ASP A 110 13.30 -4.41 -6.39
N VAL A 111 13.23 -3.22 -7.00
CA VAL A 111 12.91 -1.96 -6.30
C VAL A 111 11.56 -2.02 -5.56
N LEU A 112 10.56 -2.70 -6.12
CA LEU A 112 9.27 -2.87 -5.47
C LEU A 112 9.33 -3.94 -4.37
N ILE A 113 10.15 -4.98 -4.55
CA ILE A 113 10.35 -6.02 -3.54
C ILE A 113 11.00 -5.45 -2.29
N GLU A 114 12.02 -4.61 -2.43
CA GLU A 114 12.66 -3.94 -1.29
C GLU A 114 11.66 -3.04 -0.55
N ALA A 115 10.91 -2.21 -1.29
CA ALA A 115 9.88 -1.34 -0.69
C ALA A 115 8.79 -2.14 0.05
N LEU A 116 8.39 -3.30 -0.48
CA LEU A 116 7.42 -4.19 0.18
C LEU A 116 8.01 -4.85 1.44
N TRP A 117 9.29 -5.23 1.42
CA TRP A 117 9.98 -5.78 2.59
C TRP A 117 10.07 -4.77 3.73
N GLU A 118 10.50 -3.54 3.43
CA GLU A 118 10.54 -2.42 4.37
C GLU A 118 9.16 -2.17 5.00
N HIS A 119 8.14 -2.10 4.16
CA HIS A 119 6.77 -1.88 4.60
C HIS A 119 6.25 -2.99 5.51
N ARG A 120 6.54 -4.26 5.16
CA ARG A 120 6.15 -5.41 5.96
C ARG A 120 6.82 -5.40 7.33
N ARG A 121 8.11 -5.06 7.37
CA ARG A 121 8.89 -4.99 8.61
C ARG A 121 8.34 -3.92 9.54
N ALA A 122 8.16 -2.70 9.04
CA ALA A 122 7.59 -1.60 9.81
C ALA A 122 6.19 -1.93 10.36
N ALA A 123 5.33 -2.57 9.54
CA ALA A 123 4.01 -3.01 9.98
C ALA A 123 4.06 -4.07 11.10
N LEU A 124 5.01 -5.00 11.04
CA LEU A 124 5.21 -6.02 12.07
C LEU A 124 5.76 -5.41 13.37
N GLU A 125 6.73 -4.51 13.27
CA GLU A 125 7.29 -3.78 14.42
C GLU A 125 6.20 -3.00 15.15
N LEU A 126 5.37 -2.26 14.40
CA LEU A 126 4.22 -1.55 14.97
C LEU A 126 3.25 -2.52 15.65
N ARG A 127 2.95 -3.66 15.00
CA ARG A 127 2.08 -4.69 15.59
C ARG A 127 2.64 -5.22 16.93
N MET A 128 3.94 -5.40 17.03
CA MET A 128 4.62 -5.83 18.27
C MET A 128 4.52 -4.75 19.35
N GLN A 129 4.78 -3.48 19.00
CA GLN A 129 4.68 -2.35 19.93
C GLN A 129 3.27 -2.18 20.50
N LEU A 130 2.25 -2.42 19.68
CA LEU A 130 0.84 -2.36 20.08
C LEU A 130 0.39 -3.58 20.91
N GLY A 131 1.27 -4.55 21.18
CA GLY A 131 0.98 -5.71 22.01
C GLY A 131 0.11 -6.77 21.33
N ALA A 132 -0.08 -6.70 20.01
CA ALA A 132 -0.86 -7.65 19.21
C ALA A 132 -0.04 -8.88 18.73
N GLY A 133 1.07 -9.17 19.43
CA GLY A 133 2.02 -10.25 19.16
C GLY A 133 1.84 -11.49 20.04
N ARG A 134 0.66 -11.68 20.63
CA ARG A 134 0.26 -12.92 21.32
C ARG A 134 -0.99 -13.49 20.70
#